data_AF-A0A1Y2FKY1-F1
#
_entry.id   AF-A0A1Y2FKY1-F1
#
_cell.length_a   1.000
_cell.length_b   1.000
_cell.length_c   1.000
_cell.angle_alpha   90.00
_cell.angle_beta   90.00
_cell.angle_gamma   90.00
#
_symmetry.space_group_name_H-M   'P 1'
#
loop_
_entity.id
_entity.type
_entity.pdbx_description
1 polymer ?
#
loop_
_entity_poly.entity_id
_entity_poly.type
_entity_poly.pdbx_seq_one_letter_code
_entity_poly.pdbx_strand_id
1 'polypeptide(L)'
;MSSNMEKPAKRARSSSPPSDHAEHDIKLISKDGLELLLQMPLDVVAEICSHLPVPDLLNLARSSKGLRSLVLSRSFRPVWARARRGMALGLPDLEAIDMDEIQYALWVFGSGRCQRCNATSWQGVSMRTWDLMITECSKCRESSLIPVNKLKRGLRNGLSDLHESTLSCVPTFTPVDPYRNKPAKETVSRRDLVSQLNDKLNKLQALDEQETAERAILQLRAKGSTSKKAMAPVSVEWDLSTPHTSRVDAFVAKKMLWLEKFKTEATAIKKGINKYEAQLAKLAREQANRESAARRQKEQALKKAIIDSGWTEELYNTWNSSRRYSKPRPDTTPQTDPAYWTAAKAAAESTLAAQQAHQRQEAERRALQSRQASRKSQIAKRYNRLRDAETGDATHTFPSLDAFYGFEAIKPFWEKDDGTKLNEETWTSSLRAIRKQIAAFVAKKRKEVIQQILVATTNASYAALPTSPDDYSPTHYPSSWFAPVTRQFIQQSTYNSLRLVKYPDVLSANRSSYSHGYGYSYLSSYNYFNTTSDRVQTIRSILSAADLDEATATEADLDALDGRLHWVQQPKSRKKRRGG
;
A
#
# COMPACT_ATOMS: atom_id res chain seq x y z
N MET A 1 -43.47 -54.84 -35.07
CA MET A 1 -42.78 -54.64 -33.77
C MET A 1 -43.76 -53.93 -32.84
N SER A 2 -44.16 -54.66 -31.81
CA SER A 2 -44.91 -54.37 -30.57
C SER A 2 -45.06 -52.89 -30.16
N SER A 3 -46.06 -52.42 -29.42
CA SER A 3 -47.32 -52.90 -28.79
C SER A 3 -47.88 -51.61 -28.16
N ASN A 4 -49.08 -51.17 -28.55
CA ASN A 4 -50.31 -51.16 -27.76
C ASN A 4 -50.35 -50.30 -26.47
N MET A 5 -51.55 -49.75 -26.27
CA MET A 5 -52.09 -48.88 -25.23
C MET A 5 -51.63 -49.17 -23.79
N GLU A 6 -51.66 -48.13 -22.92
CA GLU A 6 -52.57 -48.01 -21.76
C GLU A 6 -52.07 -46.99 -20.71
N LYS A 7 -52.99 -46.15 -20.22
CA LYS A 7 -52.81 -45.40 -18.96
C LYS A 7 -53.17 -46.33 -17.80
N PRO A 8 -52.47 -46.24 -16.64
CA PRO A 8 -53.25 -46.26 -15.39
C PRO A 8 -52.71 -45.39 -14.23
N ALA A 9 -53.70 -44.91 -13.47
CA ALA A 9 -53.82 -44.83 -12.00
C ALA A 9 -52.92 -43.93 -11.12
N LYS A 10 -53.63 -43.07 -10.35
CA LYS A 10 -53.20 -42.37 -9.14
C LYS A 10 -52.96 -43.36 -7.97
N ARG A 11 -51.92 -43.13 -7.16
CA ARG A 11 -51.90 -43.33 -5.68
C ARG A 11 -50.66 -42.62 -5.09
N ALA A 12 -50.88 -41.52 -4.38
CA ALA A 12 -50.95 -41.41 -2.91
C ALA A 12 -49.59 -41.02 -2.29
N ARG A 13 -49.46 -39.75 -1.88
CA ARG A 13 -48.37 -39.32 -0.99
C ARG A 13 -48.90 -39.26 0.44
N SER A 14 -48.18 -39.95 1.30
CA SER A 14 -48.37 -40.11 2.73
C SER A 14 -48.33 -38.78 3.48
N SER A 15 -49.25 -38.64 4.43
CA SER A 15 -49.33 -37.62 5.47
C SER A 15 -48.31 -37.86 6.59
N SER A 16 -47.63 -36.79 7.02
CA SER A 16 -46.99 -36.64 8.35
C SER A 16 -47.05 -35.16 8.80
N PRO A 17 -47.06 -34.86 10.12
CA PRO A 17 -47.85 -33.79 10.75
C PRO A 17 -47.12 -32.43 10.88
N PRO A 18 -47.82 -31.33 11.28
CA PRO A 18 -47.25 -29.99 11.29
C PRO A 18 -46.45 -29.74 12.57
N SER A 19 -45.24 -29.18 12.44
CA SER A 19 -44.56 -28.52 13.56
C SER A 19 -44.66 -27.02 13.37
N ASP A 20 -45.52 -26.41 14.17
CA ASP A 20 -45.68 -24.97 14.35
C ASP A 20 -44.37 -24.33 14.81
N HIS A 21 -43.70 -23.61 13.93
CA HIS A 21 -42.99 -22.38 14.28
C HIS A 21 -43.06 -21.43 13.08
N ALA A 22 -43.87 -20.38 13.24
CA ALA A 22 -44.04 -19.31 12.27
C ALA A 22 -42.73 -18.52 12.14
N GLU A 23 -41.89 -18.92 11.19
CA GLU A 23 -40.90 -18.05 10.58
C GLU A 23 -41.58 -17.48 9.32
N HIS A 24 -41.81 -16.17 9.28
CA HIS A 24 -42.33 -15.48 8.10
C HIS A 24 -41.27 -15.52 6.98
N ASP A 25 -41.15 -16.68 6.34
CA ASP A 25 -40.56 -16.80 5.02
C ASP A 25 -41.45 -16.00 4.06
N ILE A 26 -40.95 -14.83 3.66
CA ILE A 26 -41.51 -14.11 2.51
C ILE A 26 -41.25 -15.01 1.30
N LYS A 27 -42.23 -15.86 0.97
CA LYS A 27 -42.23 -16.65 -0.25
C LYS A 27 -41.94 -15.71 -1.41
N LEU A 28 -40.77 -15.92 -2.01
CA LEU A 28 -40.37 -15.32 -3.27
C LEU A 28 -41.54 -15.41 -4.24
N ILE A 29 -41.95 -14.25 -4.72
CA ILE A 29 -43.04 -14.02 -5.67
C ILE A 29 -42.97 -15.08 -6.78
N SER A 30 -43.99 -15.94 -6.88
CA SER A 30 -44.14 -16.84 -8.02
C SER A 30 -44.24 -16.02 -9.30
N LYS A 31 -44.02 -16.65 -10.47
CA LYS A 31 -44.19 -15.98 -11.78
C LYS A 31 -45.52 -15.20 -11.91
N ASP A 32 -46.54 -15.61 -11.15
CA ASP A 32 -47.89 -15.05 -11.14
C ASP A 32 -47.97 -13.63 -10.52
N GLY A 33 -47.06 -13.26 -9.61
CA GLY A 33 -47.15 -11.95 -8.94
C GLY A 33 -46.68 -10.76 -9.80
N LEU A 34 -45.79 -10.98 -10.77
CA LEU A 34 -45.41 -9.94 -11.73
C LEU A 34 -46.51 -9.72 -12.78
N GLU A 35 -47.17 -10.80 -13.21
CA GLU A 35 -48.34 -10.71 -14.09
C GLU A 35 -49.48 -9.94 -13.42
N LEU A 36 -49.71 -10.20 -12.12
CA LEU A 36 -50.70 -9.47 -11.34
C LEU A 36 -50.38 -7.97 -11.26
N LEU A 37 -49.13 -7.56 -10.99
CA LEU A 37 -48.71 -6.16 -10.94
C LEU A 37 -48.96 -5.43 -12.28
N LEU A 38 -48.70 -6.11 -13.41
CA LEU A 38 -48.88 -5.56 -14.74
C LEU A 38 -50.36 -5.53 -15.21
N GLN A 39 -51.25 -6.23 -14.50
CA GLN A 39 -52.70 -6.22 -14.72
C GLN A 39 -53.43 -5.16 -13.87
N MET A 40 -52.74 -4.52 -12.92
CA MET A 40 -53.34 -3.49 -12.07
C MET A 40 -53.58 -2.17 -12.84
N PRO A 41 -54.59 -1.37 -12.47
CA PRO A 41 -54.73 -0.01 -12.95
C PRO A 41 -53.46 0.81 -12.69
N LEU A 42 -53.09 1.66 -13.65
CA LEU A 42 -51.84 2.41 -13.60
C LEU A 42 -51.70 3.27 -12.34
N ASP A 43 -52.80 3.82 -11.83
CA ASP A 43 -52.80 4.64 -10.62
C ASP A 43 -52.38 3.86 -9.37
N VAL A 44 -52.76 2.57 -9.29
CA VAL A 44 -52.35 1.71 -8.17
C VAL A 44 -50.87 1.34 -8.28
N VAL A 45 -50.40 1.06 -9.50
CA VAL A 45 -48.97 0.82 -9.77
C VAL A 45 -48.15 2.07 -9.43
N ALA A 46 -48.64 3.26 -9.77
CA ALA A 46 -48.02 4.53 -9.45
C ALA A 46 -47.97 4.78 -7.94
N GLU A 47 -49.05 4.51 -7.20
CA GLU A 47 -49.07 4.64 -5.73
C GLU A 47 -48.06 3.68 -5.09
N ILE A 48 -48.05 2.40 -5.47
CA ILE A 48 -47.06 1.41 -4.96
C ILE A 48 -45.64 1.90 -5.23
N CYS A 49 -45.35 2.32 -6.46
CA CYS A 49 -44.04 2.82 -6.84
C CYS A 49 -43.64 4.09 -6.07
N SER A 50 -44.61 4.89 -5.62
CA SER A 50 -44.36 6.12 -4.86
C SER A 50 -43.84 5.88 -3.45
N HIS A 51 -44.05 4.67 -2.92
CA HIS A 51 -43.52 4.23 -1.61
C HIS A 51 -42.16 3.55 -1.72
N LEU A 52 -41.69 3.26 -2.94
CA LEU A 52 -40.39 2.62 -3.14
C LEU A 52 -39.25 3.63 -2.89
N PRO A 53 -38.13 3.19 -2.30
CA PRO A 53 -36.89 3.95 -2.35
C PRO A 53 -36.49 4.26 -3.80
N VAL A 54 -35.95 5.45 -4.04
CA VAL A 54 -35.51 5.88 -5.39
C VAL A 54 -34.56 4.88 -6.08
N PRO A 55 -33.59 4.25 -5.38
CA PRO A 55 -32.77 3.18 -5.98
C PRO A 55 -33.57 1.98 -6.49
N ASP A 56 -34.62 1.59 -5.77
CA ASP A 56 -35.45 0.44 -6.12
C ASP A 56 -36.33 0.76 -7.31
N LEU A 57 -36.83 2.00 -7.40
CA LEU A 57 -37.55 2.48 -8.57
C LEU A 57 -36.65 2.51 -9.83
N LEU A 58 -35.37 2.85 -9.70
CA LEU A 58 -34.38 2.72 -10.78
C LEU A 58 -34.12 1.27 -11.18
N ASN A 59 -34.09 0.35 -10.21
CA ASN A 59 -33.91 -1.08 -10.48
C ASN A 59 -35.15 -1.68 -11.14
N LEU A 60 -36.35 -1.23 -10.75
CA LEU A 60 -37.60 -1.58 -11.40
C LEU A 60 -37.62 -1.12 -12.86
N ALA A 61 -37.15 0.10 -13.14
CA ALA A 61 -37.00 0.59 -14.52
C ALA A 61 -35.93 -0.18 -15.34
N ARG A 62 -35.11 -1.02 -14.71
CA ARG A 62 -34.10 -1.86 -15.38
C ARG A 62 -34.53 -3.31 -15.53
N SER A 63 -35.60 -3.75 -14.87
CA SER A 63 -36.04 -5.15 -14.87
C SER A 63 -36.80 -5.54 -16.14
N SER A 64 -37.56 -4.64 -16.75
CA SER A 64 -38.30 -4.91 -18.00
C SER A 64 -38.42 -3.70 -18.92
N LYS A 65 -38.58 -3.93 -20.24
CA LYS A 65 -38.76 -2.85 -21.24
C LYS A 65 -40.06 -2.07 -21.02
N GLY A 66 -41.15 -2.75 -20.65
CA GLY A 66 -42.44 -2.12 -20.38
C GLY A 66 -42.40 -1.23 -19.14
N LEU A 67 -41.88 -1.75 -18.02
CA LEU A 67 -41.68 -0.97 -16.79
C LEU A 67 -40.72 0.19 -17.02
N ARG A 68 -39.65 -0.01 -17.80
CA ARG A 68 -38.76 1.07 -18.20
C ARG A 68 -39.50 2.21 -18.91
N SER A 69 -40.31 1.88 -19.92
CA SER A 69 -41.07 2.86 -20.68
C SER A 69 -42.05 3.63 -19.80
N LEU A 70 -42.69 2.93 -18.86
CA LEU A 70 -43.66 3.52 -17.95
C LEU A 70 -42.99 4.39 -16.87
N VAL A 71 -42.05 3.81 -16.11
CA VAL A 71 -41.43 4.44 -14.94
C VAL A 71 -40.56 5.63 -15.34
N LEU A 72 -39.98 5.64 -16.56
CA LEU A 72 -39.21 6.78 -17.07
C LEU A 72 -40.05 7.77 -17.90
N SER A 73 -41.37 7.57 -17.99
CA SER A 73 -42.25 8.49 -18.70
C SER A 73 -42.44 9.81 -17.93
N ARG A 74 -42.85 10.86 -18.66
CA ARG A 74 -43.13 12.18 -18.05
C ARG A 74 -44.29 12.12 -17.05
N SER A 75 -45.30 11.27 -17.28
CA SER A 75 -46.44 11.11 -16.37
C SER A 75 -46.06 10.49 -15.03
N PHE A 76 -44.93 9.78 -14.96
CA PHE A 76 -44.44 9.16 -13.73
C PHE A 76 -43.59 10.10 -12.85
N ARG A 77 -43.27 11.32 -13.32
CA ARG A 77 -42.46 12.30 -12.55
C ARG A 77 -42.99 12.59 -11.14
N PRO A 78 -44.31 12.73 -10.89
CA PRO A 78 -44.84 12.91 -9.54
C PRO A 78 -44.52 11.74 -8.60
N VAL A 79 -44.47 10.52 -9.15
CA VAL A 79 -44.10 9.30 -8.40
C VAL A 79 -42.65 9.37 -7.94
N TRP A 80 -41.74 9.81 -8.80
CA TRP A 80 -40.33 10.03 -8.43
C TRP A 80 -40.16 11.08 -7.34
N ALA A 81 -40.88 12.21 -7.44
CA ALA A 81 -40.85 13.25 -6.42
C ALA A 81 -41.36 12.73 -5.06
N ARG A 82 -42.47 11.97 -5.06
CA ARG A 82 -43.02 11.36 -3.85
C ARG A 82 -42.09 10.30 -3.25
N ALA A 83 -41.54 9.42 -4.08
CA ALA A 83 -40.53 8.44 -3.68
C ALA A 83 -39.32 9.10 -3.02
N ARG A 84 -38.78 10.16 -3.63
CA ARG A 84 -37.66 10.93 -3.08
C ARG A 84 -37.99 11.55 -1.72
N ARG A 85 -39.15 12.20 -1.57
CA ARG A 85 -39.59 12.80 -0.30
C ARG A 85 -39.87 11.77 0.79
N GLY A 86 -40.36 10.59 0.41
CA GLY A 86 -40.60 9.47 1.32
C GLY A 86 -39.33 8.83 1.87
N MET A 87 -38.17 9.03 1.22
CA MET A 87 -36.90 8.57 1.76
C MET A 87 -36.55 9.36 3.04
N ALA A 88 -36.21 8.66 4.12
CA ALA A 88 -35.75 9.23 5.39
C ALA A 88 -34.38 9.96 5.32
N LEU A 89 -33.96 10.34 4.11
CA LEU A 89 -32.70 10.97 3.75
C LEU A 89 -32.77 12.50 3.72
N GLY A 90 -33.96 13.07 3.51
CA GLY A 90 -34.14 14.52 3.39
C GLY A 90 -33.46 15.10 2.15
N LEU A 91 -33.59 14.44 0.99
CA LEU A 91 -33.10 14.96 -0.28
C LEU A 91 -33.93 16.19 -0.70
N PRO A 92 -33.32 17.35 -0.98
CA PRO A 92 -34.03 18.59 -1.28
C PRO A 92 -34.78 18.51 -2.62
N ASP A 93 -35.83 19.31 -2.76
CA ASP A 93 -36.34 19.69 -4.08
C ASP A 93 -35.27 20.55 -4.78
N LEU A 94 -35.06 20.34 -6.08
CA LEU A 94 -34.06 21.10 -6.84
C LEU A 94 -34.69 22.37 -7.42
N GLU A 95 -34.16 23.54 -7.04
CA GLU A 95 -34.55 24.84 -7.57
C GLU A 95 -33.40 25.52 -8.32
N ALA A 96 -32.16 25.28 -7.91
CA ALA A 96 -30.99 25.91 -8.51
C ALA A 96 -30.55 25.19 -9.80
N ILE A 97 -30.83 23.91 -9.96
CA ILE A 97 -30.41 23.14 -11.13
C ILE A 97 -31.61 22.74 -11.96
N ASP A 98 -31.49 22.94 -13.28
CA ASP A 98 -32.41 22.42 -14.27
C ASP A 98 -32.18 20.92 -14.47
N MET A 99 -32.73 20.12 -13.55
CA MET A 99 -32.67 18.67 -13.57
C MET A 99 -34.04 18.12 -13.21
N ASP A 100 -34.60 17.25 -14.04
CA ASP A 100 -35.85 16.58 -13.71
C ASP A 100 -35.64 15.48 -12.64
N GLU A 101 -36.73 15.03 -12.01
CA GLU A 101 -36.68 14.04 -10.92
C GLU A 101 -35.99 12.72 -11.34
N ILE A 102 -36.10 12.35 -12.61
CA ILE A 102 -35.51 11.10 -13.15
C ILE A 102 -34.01 11.28 -13.33
N GLN A 103 -33.58 12.40 -13.91
CA GLN A 103 -32.18 12.77 -14.04
C GLN A 103 -31.53 12.90 -12.65
N TYR A 104 -32.26 13.45 -11.68
CA TYR A 104 -31.81 13.56 -10.31
C TYR A 104 -31.60 12.19 -9.66
N ALA A 105 -32.59 11.31 -9.77
CA ALA A 105 -32.47 9.92 -9.33
C ALA A 105 -31.28 9.20 -9.99
N LEU A 106 -31.13 9.31 -11.31
CA LEU A 106 -30.02 8.70 -12.05
C LEU A 106 -28.65 9.27 -11.67
N TRP A 107 -28.56 10.56 -11.39
CA TRP A 107 -27.31 11.18 -10.98
C TRP A 107 -26.87 10.70 -9.59
N VAL A 108 -27.82 10.66 -8.64
CA VAL A 108 -27.56 10.28 -7.25
C VAL A 108 -27.36 8.77 -7.09
N PHE A 109 -28.28 7.96 -7.64
CA PHE A 109 -28.38 6.52 -7.39
C PHE A 109 -28.12 5.66 -8.64
N GLY A 110 -27.82 6.27 -9.79
CA GLY A 110 -27.52 5.54 -11.01
C GLY A 110 -26.20 4.77 -10.96
N SER A 111 -25.95 4.01 -12.02
CA SER A 111 -24.86 3.04 -12.15
C SER A 111 -23.45 3.66 -12.30
N GLY A 112 -23.23 4.89 -11.84
CA GLY A 112 -21.94 5.57 -11.88
C GLY A 112 -21.38 5.77 -13.29
N ARG A 113 -22.24 5.99 -14.29
CA ARG A 113 -21.79 6.31 -15.65
C ARG A 113 -21.25 7.74 -15.69
N CYS A 114 -20.14 7.93 -16.41
CA CYS A 114 -19.60 9.26 -16.64
C CYS A 114 -20.58 10.08 -17.49
N GLN A 115 -20.98 11.27 -17.04
CA GLN A 115 -21.92 12.13 -17.77
C GLN A 115 -21.35 12.64 -19.10
N ARG A 116 -20.01 12.68 -19.24
CA ARG A 116 -19.33 13.21 -20.43
C ARG A 116 -19.04 12.14 -21.49
N CYS A 117 -18.48 10.99 -21.10
CA CYS A 117 -18.10 9.93 -22.05
C CYS A 117 -19.00 8.69 -21.98
N ASN A 118 -19.99 8.65 -21.08
CA ASN A 118 -20.91 7.54 -20.85
C ASN A 118 -20.25 6.19 -20.46
N ALA A 119 -18.94 6.20 -20.18
CA ALA A 119 -18.21 5.01 -19.74
C ALA A 119 -18.73 4.49 -18.39
N THR A 120 -18.75 3.16 -18.25
CA THR A 120 -19.11 2.45 -17.02
C THR A 120 -17.91 2.28 -16.08
N SER A 121 -18.18 2.02 -14.80
CA SER A 121 -17.20 1.90 -13.72
C SER A 121 -16.01 0.95 -13.98
N TRP A 122 -16.15 -0.03 -14.88
CA TRP A 122 -15.07 -0.95 -15.29
C TRP A 122 -13.89 -0.25 -16.00
N GLN A 123 -14.08 0.96 -16.55
CA GLN A 123 -13.03 1.72 -17.26
C GLN A 123 -12.50 2.91 -16.43
N GLY A 124 -12.89 2.99 -15.16
CA GLY A 124 -12.54 4.04 -14.20
C GLY A 124 -13.73 4.36 -13.29
N VAL A 125 -13.49 4.46 -11.98
CA VAL A 125 -14.53 4.82 -11.01
C VAL A 125 -14.98 6.26 -11.31
N SER A 126 -16.22 6.44 -11.79
CA SER A 126 -16.81 7.78 -11.90
C SER A 126 -17.05 8.31 -10.50
N MET A 127 -16.45 9.47 -10.20
CA MET A 127 -16.56 10.09 -8.89
C MET A 127 -17.65 11.15 -8.92
N ARG A 128 -18.59 11.04 -7.98
CA ARG A 128 -19.60 12.07 -7.75
C ARG A 128 -18.97 13.24 -7.01
N THR A 129 -18.96 14.41 -7.64
CA THR A 129 -18.56 15.66 -7.00
C THR A 129 -19.83 16.46 -6.70
N TRP A 130 -20.41 16.23 -5.53
CA TRP A 130 -21.67 16.85 -5.08
C TRP A 130 -21.60 18.38 -5.16
N ASP A 131 -20.47 18.95 -4.74
CA ASP A 131 -20.22 20.40 -4.72
C ASP A 131 -20.15 21.06 -6.11
N LEU A 132 -20.07 20.26 -7.19
CA LEU A 132 -20.14 20.72 -8.58
C LEU A 132 -21.30 20.08 -9.35
N MET A 133 -22.09 19.24 -8.68
CA MET A 133 -23.19 18.43 -9.20
C MET A 133 -22.84 17.63 -10.47
N ILE A 134 -21.66 16.99 -10.50
CA ILE A 134 -21.19 16.19 -11.64
C ILE A 134 -20.83 14.77 -11.23
N THR A 135 -20.98 13.84 -12.19
CA THR A 135 -20.49 12.46 -12.12
C THR A 135 -19.60 12.19 -13.31
N GLU A 136 -18.28 12.17 -13.11
CA GLU A 136 -17.31 12.00 -14.20
C GLU A 136 -16.22 11.00 -13.80
N CYS A 137 -15.69 10.27 -14.79
CA CYS A 137 -14.50 9.44 -14.59
C CYS A 137 -13.24 10.30 -14.42
N SER A 138 -12.18 9.73 -13.86
CA SER A 138 -10.90 10.43 -13.63
C SER A 138 -10.37 11.14 -14.87
N LYS A 139 -10.41 10.48 -16.05
CA LYS A 139 -9.97 11.04 -17.33
C LYS A 139 -10.77 12.28 -17.75
N CYS A 140 -12.11 12.20 -17.70
CA CYS A 140 -12.95 13.34 -18.06
C CYS A 140 -12.73 14.50 -17.09
N ARG A 141 -12.55 14.19 -15.80
CA ARG A 141 -12.33 15.17 -14.75
C ARG A 141 -11.09 16.03 -14.94
N GLU A 142 -9.99 15.44 -15.44
CA GLU A 142 -8.76 16.18 -15.76
C GLU A 142 -8.99 17.26 -16.83
N SER A 143 -9.89 16.99 -17.78
CA SER A 143 -10.23 17.94 -18.85
C SER A 143 -11.32 18.93 -18.45
N SER A 144 -12.29 18.51 -17.64
CA SER A 144 -13.50 19.27 -17.31
C SER A 144 -13.31 20.20 -16.11
N LEU A 145 -12.37 19.91 -15.22
CA LEU A 145 -12.09 20.73 -14.04
C LEU A 145 -10.84 21.58 -14.24
N ILE A 146 -10.86 22.77 -13.65
CA ILE A 146 -9.74 23.70 -13.69
C ILE A 146 -9.45 24.24 -12.28
N PRO A 147 -8.18 24.20 -11.82
CA PRO A 147 -7.78 24.82 -10.56
C PRO A 147 -7.96 26.34 -10.60
N VAL A 148 -8.71 26.88 -9.64
CA VAL A 148 -9.02 28.32 -9.52
C VAL A 148 -7.75 29.15 -9.30
N ASN A 149 -6.76 28.60 -8.59
CA ASN A 149 -5.46 29.25 -8.37
C ASN A 149 -4.64 29.44 -9.67
N LYS A 150 -4.83 28.58 -10.68
CA LYS A 150 -4.19 28.70 -11.99
C LYS A 150 -4.87 29.77 -12.85
N LEU A 151 -6.19 29.92 -12.71
CA LEU A 151 -6.95 31.01 -13.35
C LEU A 151 -6.50 32.38 -12.82
N LYS A 152 -6.34 32.53 -11.49
CA LYS A 152 -5.90 33.80 -10.86
C LYS A 152 -4.51 34.28 -11.28
N ARG A 153 -3.63 33.39 -11.74
CA ARG A 153 -2.23 33.71 -12.09
C ARG A 153 -2.01 33.99 -13.57
N GLY A 154 -3.06 34.01 -14.40
CA GLY A 154 -2.93 34.19 -15.85
C GLY A 154 -2.08 33.11 -16.54
N LEU A 155 -1.83 31.98 -15.86
CA LEU A 155 -0.95 30.93 -16.36
C LEU A 155 -1.68 30.13 -17.44
N ARG A 156 -1.28 30.37 -18.70
CA ARG A 156 -1.73 29.75 -19.97
C ARG A 156 -2.48 28.42 -19.79
N ASN A 157 -3.82 28.50 -19.74
CA ASN A 157 -4.74 27.36 -19.85
C ASN A 157 -5.86 27.60 -20.89
N GLY A 158 -5.68 28.57 -21.81
CA GLY A 158 -6.64 28.88 -22.88
C GLY A 158 -7.74 29.90 -22.52
N LEU A 159 -7.72 30.48 -21.32
CA LEU A 159 -8.60 31.56 -20.86
C LEU A 159 -7.72 32.74 -20.40
N SER A 160 -7.24 33.57 -21.34
CA SER A 160 -6.29 34.65 -21.07
C SER A 160 -6.93 35.92 -20.51
N ASP A 161 -8.25 36.08 -20.66
CA ASP A 161 -8.94 37.36 -20.39
C ASP A 161 -10.20 37.10 -19.55
N LEU A 162 -9.99 36.77 -18.28
CA LEU A 162 -11.08 36.46 -17.36
C LEU A 162 -11.68 37.75 -16.79
N HIS A 163 -12.99 37.97 -16.96
CA HIS A 163 -13.71 39.06 -16.32
C HIS A 163 -13.56 38.95 -14.79
N GLU A 164 -13.37 40.09 -14.11
CA GLU A 164 -13.08 40.16 -12.67
C GLU A 164 -14.11 39.39 -11.82
N SER A 165 -15.39 39.52 -12.18
CA SER A 165 -16.52 38.85 -11.50
C SER A 165 -16.76 37.38 -11.90
N THR A 166 -15.96 36.79 -12.81
CA THR A 166 -16.20 35.41 -13.27
C THR A 166 -16.06 34.41 -12.13
N LEU A 167 -15.01 34.55 -11.32
CA LEU A 167 -14.70 33.59 -10.26
C LEU A 167 -15.66 33.67 -9.08
N SER A 168 -16.34 34.81 -8.86
CA SER A 168 -17.38 34.94 -7.84
C SER A 168 -18.69 34.26 -8.28
N CYS A 169 -18.93 34.14 -9.59
CA CYS A 169 -20.17 33.60 -10.15
C CYS A 169 -20.17 32.08 -10.38
N VAL A 170 -19.08 31.36 -10.05
CA VAL A 170 -18.95 29.91 -10.30
C VAL A 170 -18.97 29.06 -9.02
N PRO A 171 -19.59 27.86 -9.05
CA PRO A 171 -19.39 26.84 -8.04
C PRO A 171 -17.94 26.41 -7.96
N THR A 172 -17.46 26.19 -6.75
CA THR A 172 -16.09 25.74 -6.48
C THR A 172 -16.10 24.59 -5.49
N PHE A 173 -15.11 23.72 -5.64
CA PHE A 173 -14.94 22.54 -4.80
C PHE A 173 -13.48 22.39 -4.40
N THR A 174 -13.22 22.08 -3.13
CA THR A 174 -11.88 21.73 -2.65
C THR A 174 -11.86 20.23 -2.35
N PRO A 175 -11.19 19.41 -3.18
CA PRO A 175 -11.06 17.98 -2.91
C PRO A 175 -10.34 17.74 -1.59
N VAL A 176 -10.69 16.65 -0.91
CA VAL A 176 -9.93 16.16 0.24
C VAL A 176 -8.80 15.26 -0.29
N ASP A 177 -7.58 15.48 0.19
CA ASP A 177 -6.45 14.60 -0.06
C ASP A 177 -6.70 13.26 0.66
N PRO A 178 -6.85 12.14 -0.08
CA PRO A 178 -7.21 10.84 0.51
C PRO A 178 -6.12 10.26 1.41
N TYR A 179 -4.86 10.68 1.26
CA TYR A 179 -3.73 10.19 2.06
C TYR A 179 -3.51 11.01 3.33
N ARG A 180 -3.82 12.31 3.27
CA ARG A 180 -3.56 13.24 4.39
C ARG A 180 -4.80 13.57 5.20
N ASN A 181 -5.99 13.19 4.71
CA ASN A 181 -7.30 13.56 5.26
C ASN A 181 -7.39 15.08 5.54
N LYS A 182 -6.81 15.87 4.64
CA LYS A 182 -6.76 17.34 4.70
C LYS A 182 -7.28 17.91 3.39
N PRO A 183 -7.83 19.13 3.37
CA PRO A 183 -8.17 19.81 2.11
C PRO A 183 -6.94 19.85 1.20
N ALA A 184 -7.12 19.48 -0.06
CA ALA A 184 -6.08 19.66 -1.07
C ALA A 184 -5.75 21.15 -1.18
N LYS A 185 -4.52 21.45 -1.62
CA LYS A 185 -4.06 22.84 -1.81
C LYS A 185 -4.81 23.57 -2.93
N GLU A 186 -5.58 22.88 -3.75
CA GLU A 186 -6.19 23.43 -4.96
C GLU A 186 -7.72 23.34 -4.91
N THR A 187 -8.38 24.49 -4.95
CA THR A 187 -9.81 24.61 -5.24
C THR A 187 -10.03 24.54 -6.76
N VAL A 188 -11.02 23.78 -7.20
CA VAL A 188 -11.34 23.57 -8.62
C VAL A 188 -12.75 24.05 -8.95
N SER A 189 -12.98 24.39 -10.22
CA SER A 189 -14.30 24.68 -10.79
C SER A 189 -14.46 24.00 -12.15
N ARG A 190 -15.68 24.00 -12.68
CA ARG A 190 -16.02 23.48 -14.01
C ARG A 190 -15.53 24.42 -15.10
N ARG A 191 -14.67 23.93 -15.99
CA ARG A 191 -14.06 24.72 -17.08
C ARG A 191 -15.11 25.27 -18.04
N ASP A 192 -16.10 24.46 -18.40
CA ASP A 192 -17.16 24.85 -19.33
C ASP A 192 -18.04 25.97 -18.75
N LEU A 193 -18.40 25.87 -17.48
CA LEU A 193 -19.18 26.91 -16.81
C LEU A 193 -18.38 28.21 -16.61
N VAL A 194 -17.09 28.10 -16.26
CA VAL A 194 -16.18 29.25 -16.18
C VAL A 194 -16.12 29.98 -17.52
N SER A 195 -15.93 29.25 -18.64
CA SER A 195 -15.89 29.85 -19.98
C SER A 195 -17.21 30.54 -20.32
N GLN A 196 -18.34 29.87 -20.14
CA GLN A 196 -19.66 30.42 -20.47
C GLN A 196 -19.98 31.69 -19.69
N LEU A 197 -19.67 31.72 -18.39
CA LEU A 197 -19.91 32.91 -17.57
C LEU A 197 -18.93 34.04 -17.89
N ASN A 198 -17.68 33.71 -18.21
CA ASN A 198 -16.69 34.70 -18.64
C ASN A 198 -17.15 35.42 -19.91
N ASP A 199 -17.52 34.67 -20.94
CA ASP A 199 -17.95 35.22 -22.22
C ASP A 199 -19.21 36.06 -22.06
N LYS A 200 -20.13 35.62 -21.20
CA LYS A 200 -21.34 36.37 -20.88
C LYS A 200 -21.03 37.68 -20.17
N LEU A 201 -20.15 37.68 -19.17
CA LEU A 201 -19.77 38.86 -18.41
C LEU A 201 -19.03 39.88 -19.30
N ASN A 202 -18.05 39.44 -20.10
CA ASN A 202 -17.35 40.31 -21.05
C ASN A 202 -18.31 40.94 -22.07
N LYS A 203 -19.31 40.18 -22.55
CA LYS A 203 -20.34 40.74 -23.44
C LYS A 203 -21.20 41.80 -22.74
N LEU A 204 -21.56 41.59 -21.47
CA LEU A 204 -22.33 42.58 -20.71
C LEU A 204 -21.49 43.83 -20.42
N GLN A 205 -20.22 43.65 -20.05
CA GLN A 205 -19.26 44.73 -19.82
C GLN A 205 -19.09 45.61 -21.06
N ALA A 206 -18.92 45.01 -22.24
CA ALA A 206 -18.82 45.75 -23.50
C ALA A 206 -20.08 46.58 -23.80
N LEU A 207 -21.27 46.06 -23.46
CA LEU A 207 -22.53 46.80 -23.61
C LEU A 207 -22.64 47.97 -22.63
N ASP A 208 -22.21 47.77 -21.38
CA ASP A 208 -22.20 48.84 -20.36
C ASP A 208 -21.18 49.94 -20.70
N GLU A 209 -20.00 49.57 -21.21
CA GLU A 209 -18.98 50.50 -21.70
C GLU A 209 -19.48 51.30 -22.92
N GLN A 210 -20.14 50.62 -23.86
CA GLN A 210 -20.74 51.26 -25.03
C GLN A 210 -21.81 52.29 -24.61
N GLU A 211 -22.73 51.92 -23.74
CA GLU A 211 -23.75 52.84 -23.23
C GLU A 211 -23.13 54.01 -22.47
N THR A 212 -22.12 53.76 -21.65
CA THR A 212 -21.40 54.80 -20.90
C THR A 212 -20.74 55.81 -21.85
N ALA A 213 -20.08 55.33 -22.91
CA ALA A 213 -19.46 56.17 -23.92
C ALA A 213 -20.50 57.00 -24.70
N GLU A 214 -21.60 56.38 -25.10
CA GLU A 214 -22.68 57.05 -25.83
C GLU A 214 -23.40 58.10 -24.99
N ARG A 215 -23.70 57.80 -23.72
CA ARG A 215 -24.26 58.76 -22.76
C ARG A 215 -23.31 59.95 -22.54
N ALA A 216 -22.00 59.72 -22.45
CA ALA A 216 -21.02 60.79 -22.32
C ALA A 216 -20.99 61.72 -23.56
N ILE A 217 -21.16 61.16 -24.77
CA ILE A 217 -21.31 61.94 -26.00
C ILE A 217 -22.59 62.79 -25.95
N LEU A 218 -23.72 62.19 -25.60
CA LEU A 218 -25.01 62.88 -25.48
C LEU A 218 -24.98 64.01 -24.43
N GLN A 219 -24.29 63.80 -23.30
CA GLN A 219 -24.08 64.84 -22.29
C GLN A 219 -23.26 66.02 -22.81
N LEU A 220 -22.24 65.78 -23.64
CA LEU A 220 -21.47 66.87 -24.28
C LEU A 220 -22.33 67.66 -25.27
N ARG A 221 -23.20 67.00 -26.03
CA ARG A 221 -24.16 67.64 -26.95
C ARG A 221 -25.18 68.48 -26.19
N ALA A 222 -25.73 67.96 -25.09
CA ALA A 222 -26.67 68.68 -24.23
C ALA A 222 -26.07 69.96 -23.63
N LYS A 223 -24.73 69.99 -23.43
CA LYS A 223 -23.97 71.16 -22.97
C LYS A 223 -23.57 72.12 -24.12
N GLY A 224 -24.01 71.87 -25.35
CA GLY A 224 -23.70 72.72 -26.52
C GLY A 224 -22.29 72.54 -27.11
N SER A 225 -21.56 71.47 -26.77
CA SER A 225 -20.21 71.23 -27.30
C SER A 225 -20.23 70.81 -28.77
N THR A 226 -19.40 71.45 -29.59
CA THR A 226 -19.18 71.10 -31.02
C THR A 226 -17.88 70.34 -31.26
N SER A 227 -17.26 69.80 -30.19
CA SER A 227 -16.00 69.05 -30.30
C SER A 227 -16.14 67.78 -31.16
N LYS A 228 -15.02 67.32 -31.75
CA LYS A 228 -14.99 66.05 -32.51
C LYS A 228 -15.58 64.87 -31.72
N LYS A 229 -15.38 64.84 -30.40
CA LYS A 229 -15.93 63.82 -29.50
C LYS A 229 -17.45 63.96 -29.32
N ALA A 230 -17.97 65.19 -29.22
CA ALA A 230 -19.42 65.44 -29.14
C ALA A 230 -20.15 65.11 -30.46
N MET A 231 -19.48 65.21 -31.61
CA MET A 231 -20.04 64.88 -32.92
C MET A 231 -19.95 63.39 -33.30
N ALA A 232 -19.30 62.56 -32.48
CA ALA A 232 -19.18 61.11 -32.75
C ALA A 232 -20.57 60.43 -32.82
N PRO A 233 -20.78 59.44 -33.71
CA PRO A 233 -22.07 58.76 -33.86
C PRO A 233 -22.46 57.99 -32.60
N VAL A 234 -23.76 57.88 -32.35
CA VAL A 234 -24.36 57.16 -31.22
C VAL A 234 -25.33 56.13 -31.79
N SER A 235 -25.29 54.88 -31.30
CA SER A 235 -26.11 53.79 -31.84
C SER A 235 -27.55 53.76 -31.32
N VAL A 236 -27.79 54.27 -30.11
CA VAL A 236 -29.10 54.31 -29.45
C VAL A 236 -29.34 55.68 -28.81
N GLU A 237 -30.53 56.23 -28.95
CA GLU A 237 -30.91 57.47 -28.26
C GLU A 237 -31.19 57.19 -26.78
N TRP A 238 -30.21 57.46 -25.92
CA TRP A 238 -30.31 57.22 -24.48
C TRP A 238 -30.99 58.39 -23.77
N ASP A 239 -31.99 58.08 -22.92
CA ASP A 239 -32.60 59.05 -22.03
C ASP A 239 -31.64 59.39 -20.86
N LEU A 240 -31.08 60.60 -20.90
CA LEU A 240 -30.14 61.10 -19.89
C LEU A 240 -30.78 61.30 -18.51
N SER A 241 -32.11 61.34 -18.40
CA SER A 241 -32.81 61.44 -17.11
C SER A 241 -32.84 60.09 -16.36
N THR A 242 -32.71 58.97 -17.07
CA THR A 242 -32.65 57.64 -16.46
C THR A 242 -31.23 57.32 -15.95
N PRO A 243 -31.02 56.85 -14.72
CA PRO A 243 -29.72 56.40 -14.25
C PRO A 243 -29.20 55.21 -15.07
N HIS A 244 -27.91 55.20 -15.42
CA HIS A 244 -27.28 54.02 -16.01
C HIS A 244 -27.19 52.92 -14.96
N THR A 245 -27.74 51.74 -15.26
CA THR A 245 -27.65 50.56 -14.39
C THR A 245 -26.69 49.56 -15.01
N SER A 246 -25.71 49.12 -14.24
CA SER A 246 -24.72 48.12 -14.66
C SER A 246 -25.40 46.77 -14.88
N ARG A 247 -25.39 46.31 -16.15
CA ARG A 247 -25.90 44.98 -16.50
C ARG A 247 -25.01 43.89 -15.91
N VAL A 248 -23.71 44.15 -15.80
CA VAL A 248 -22.76 43.27 -15.11
C VAL A 248 -23.18 43.08 -13.65
N ASP A 249 -23.42 44.16 -12.91
CA ASP A 249 -23.77 44.06 -11.47
C ASP A 249 -25.11 43.35 -11.26
N ALA A 250 -26.12 43.66 -12.08
CA ALA A 250 -27.41 43.00 -12.03
C ALA A 250 -27.29 41.48 -12.30
N PHE A 251 -26.44 41.09 -13.27
CA PHE A 251 -26.19 39.68 -13.58
C PHE A 251 -25.42 38.98 -12.46
N VAL A 252 -24.37 39.61 -11.92
CA VAL A 252 -23.56 39.09 -10.82
C VAL A 252 -24.43 38.88 -9.58
N ALA A 253 -25.26 39.85 -9.21
CA ALA A 253 -26.17 39.75 -8.07
C ALA A 253 -27.12 38.55 -8.22
N LYS A 254 -27.74 38.38 -9.39
CA LYS A 254 -28.61 37.22 -9.69
C LYS A 254 -27.84 35.90 -9.61
N LYS A 255 -26.61 35.86 -10.10
CA LYS A 255 -25.77 34.66 -10.08
C LYS A 255 -25.27 34.29 -8.70
N MET A 256 -24.99 35.26 -7.84
CA MET A 256 -24.62 35.03 -6.44
C MET A 256 -25.76 34.38 -5.66
N LEU A 257 -27.00 34.87 -5.83
CA LEU A 257 -28.19 34.25 -5.21
C LEU A 257 -28.39 32.80 -5.70
N TRP A 258 -28.23 32.57 -7.00
CA TRP A 258 -28.26 31.22 -7.57
C TRP A 258 -27.18 30.31 -6.96
N LEU A 259 -25.96 30.82 -6.78
CA LEU A 259 -24.83 30.07 -6.23
C LEU A 259 -25.05 29.68 -4.76
N GLU A 260 -25.68 30.54 -3.97
CA GLU A 260 -26.05 30.24 -2.58
C GLU A 260 -27.05 29.09 -2.48
N LYS A 261 -28.10 29.13 -3.32
CA LYS A 261 -29.08 28.02 -3.44
C LYS A 261 -28.38 26.73 -3.89
N PHE A 262 -27.55 26.81 -4.93
CA PHE A 262 -26.79 25.67 -5.44
C PHE A 262 -25.94 24.98 -4.36
N LYS A 263 -25.22 25.77 -3.53
CA LYS A 263 -24.39 25.25 -2.44
C LYS A 263 -25.24 24.58 -1.35
N THR A 264 -26.37 25.19 -1.03
CA THR A 264 -27.33 24.67 -0.04
C THR A 264 -27.86 23.31 -0.47
N GLU A 265 -28.33 23.20 -1.72
CA GLU A 265 -28.79 21.94 -2.31
C GLU A 265 -27.68 20.89 -2.34
N ALA A 266 -26.50 21.23 -2.86
CA ALA A 266 -25.37 20.29 -2.95
C ALA A 266 -24.99 19.71 -1.58
N THR A 267 -24.99 20.55 -0.54
CA THR A 267 -24.67 20.15 0.83
C THR A 267 -25.75 19.24 1.41
N ALA A 268 -27.03 19.58 1.21
CA ALA A 268 -28.15 18.76 1.67
C ALA A 268 -28.13 17.37 1.01
N ILE A 269 -27.85 17.30 -0.30
CA ILE A 269 -27.71 16.04 -1.05
C ILE A 269 -26.59 15.19 -0.47
N LYS A 270 -25.39 15.77 -0.32
CA LYS A 270 -24.23 15.08 0.24
C LYS A 270 -24.51 14.52 1.65
N LYS A 271 -25.16 15.31 2.51
CA LYS A 271 -25.56 14.89 3.87
C LYS A 271 -26.58 13.75 3.83
N GLY A 272 -27.60 13.86 2.97
CA GLY A 272 -28.63 12.83 2.80
C GLY A 272 -28.03 11.50 2.33
N ILE A 273 -27.11 11.53 1.36
CA ILE A 273 -26.46 10.31 0.85
C ILE A 273 -25.53 9.67 1.85
N ASN A 274 -24.72 10.46 2.57
CA ASN A 274 -23.90 9.90 3.65
C ASN A 274 -24.75 9.22 4.73
N LYS A 275 -25.92 9.78 5.06
CA LYS A 275 -26.88 9.17 5.98
C LYS A 275 -27.43 7.86 5.43
N TYR A 276 -27.78 7.81 4.15
CA TYR A 276 -28.27 6.59 3.47
C TYR A 276 -27.24 5.47 3.51
N GLU A 277 -26.02 5.76 3.07
CA GLU A 277 -24.93 4.79 3.03
C GLU A 277 -24.60 4.27 4.44
N ALA A 278 -24.65 5.14 5.45
CA ALA A 278 -24.48 4.74 6.85
C ALA A 278 -25.61 3.82 7.35
N GLN A 279 -26.86 4.07 6.94
CA GLN A 279 -28.00 3.20 7.28
C GLN A 279 -27.87 1.83 6.60
N LEU A 280 -27.53 1.78 5.32
CA LEU A 280 -27.27 0.52 4.62
C LEU A 280 -26.11 -0.26 5.25
N ALA A 281 -25.01 0.42 5.58
CA ALA A 281 -23.88 -0.20 6.26
C ALA A 281 -24.28 -0.73 7.65
N LYS A 282 -25.15 -0.03 8.38
CA LYS A 282 -25.69 -0.49 9.66
C LYS A 282 -26.50 -1.78 9.49
N LEU A 283 -27.45 -1.80 8.55
CA LEU A 283 -28.27 -3.00 8.27
C LEU A 283 -27.40 -4.19 7.84
N ALA A 284 -26.42 -3.97 6.96
CA ALA A 284 -25.48 -5.01 6.54
C ALA A 284 -24.65 -5.57 7.71
N ARG A 285 -24.20 -4.69 8.62
CA ARG A 285 -23.50 -5.11 9.85
C ARG A 285 -24.41 -5.91 10.77
N GLU A 286 -25.65 -5.48 10.96
CA GLU A 286 -26.63 -6.20 11.79
C GLU A 286 -26.92 -7.59 11.22
N GLN A 287 -27.10 -7.70 9.90
CA GLN A 287 -27.28 -8.98 9.23
C GLN A 287 -26.04 -9.89 9.40
N ALA A 288 -24.84 -9.36 9.10
CA ALA A 288 -23.59 -10.12 9.27
C ALA A 288 -23.38 -10.56 10.73
N ASN A 289 -23.78 -9.73 11.70
CA ASN A 289 -23.75 -10.07 13.12
C ASN A 289 -24.73 -11.18 13.47
N ARG A 290 -25.97 -11.16 12.92
CA ARG A 290 -26.96 -12.24 13.09
C ARG A 290 -26.46 -13.55 12.51
N GLU A 291 -25.94 -13.53 11.28
CA GLU A 291 -25.35 -14.69 10.62
C GLU A 291 -24.14 -15.24 11.40
N SER A 292 -23.27 -14.35 11.90
CA SER A 292 -22.13 -14.72 12.73
C SER A 292 -22.56 -15.30 14.09
N ALA A 293 -23.61 -14.74 14.71
CA ALA A 293 -24.16 -15.24 15.97
C ALA A 293 -24.79 -16.63 15.80
N ALA A 294 -25.60 -16.82 14.75
CA ALA A 294 -26.18 -18.11 14.40
C ALA A 294 -25.09 -19.14 14.12
N ARG A 295 -24.02 -18.76 13.41
CA ARG A 295 -22.84 -19.61 13.22
C ARG A 295 -22.20 -19.97 14.56
N ARG A 296 -21.89 -18.99 15.43
CA ARG A 296 -21.29 -19.26 16.76
C ARG A 296 -22.15 -20.21 17.60
N GLN A 297 -23.47 -20.06 17.58
CA GLN A 297 -24.38 -20.97 18.28
C GLN A 297 -24.27 -22.39 17.75
N LYS A 298 -24.28 -22.59 16.43
CA LYS A 298 -24.04 -23.92 15.81
C LYS A 298 -22.68 -24.49 16.21
N GLU A 299 -21.64 -23.65 16.22
CA GLU A 299 -20.29 -24.08 16.61
C GLU A 299 -20.20 -24.49 18.09
N GLN A 300 -20.87 -23.76 18.98
CA GLN A 300 -20.96 -24.09 20.40
C GLN A 300 -21.76 -25.36 20.65
N ALA A 301 -22.90 -25.53 19.97
CA ALA A 301 -23.72 -26.74 20.06
C ALA A 301 -22.95 -27.97 19.58
N LEU A 302 -22.24 -27.86 18.45
CA LEU A 302 -21.40 -28.94 17.95
C LEU A 302 -20.25 -29.28 18.93
N LYS A 303 -19.53 -28.27 19.43
CA LYS A 303 -18.48 -28.48 20.44
C LYS A 303 -19.03 -29.22 21.66
N LYS A 304 -20.19 -28.78 22.17
CA LYS A 304 -20.85 -29.43 23.30
C LYS A 304 -21.16 -30.90 22.99
N ALA A 305 -21.79 -31.19 21.85
CA ALA A 305 -22.11 -32.56 21.45
C ALA A 305 -20.87 -33.46 21.32
N ILE A 306 -19.74 -32.91 20.86
CA ILE A 306 -18.45 -33.63 20.79
C ILE A 306 -17.90 -33.92 22.18
N ILE A 307 -17.88 -32.93 23.07
CA ILE A 307 -17.40 -33.11 24.45
C ILE A 307 -18.28 -34.12 25.20
N ASP A 308 -19.60 -34.00 25.08
CA ASP A 308 -20.57 -34.92 25.69
C ASP A 308 -20.41 -36.36 25.16
N SER A 309 -19.82 -36.55 23.96
CA SER A 309 -19.47 -37.87 23.40
C SER A 309 -18.13 -38.45 23.91
N GLY A 310 -17.50 -37.82 24.92
CA GLY A 310 -16.29 -38.31 25.56
C GLY A 310 -14.98 -37.82 24.93
N TRP A 311 -14.99 -36.66 24.27
CA TRP A 311 -13.78 -35.94 23.87
C TRP A 311 -13.32 -34.98 24.96
N THR A 312 -12.01 -34.83 25.13
CA THR A 312 -11.46 -33.77 25.99
C THR A 312 -11.44 -32.42 25.27
N GLU A 313 -11.45 -31.32 26.03
CA GLU A 313 -11.33 -29.95 25.52
C GLU A 313 -10.05 -29.78 24.67
N GLU A 314 -8.93 -30.36 25.11
CA GLU A 314 -7.64 -30.33 24.42
C GLU A 314 -7.72 -31.07 23.06
N LEU A 315 -8.33 -32.26 23.04
CA LEU A 315 -8.48 -33.05 21.83
C LEU A 315 -9.37 -32.36 20.79
N TYR A 316 -10.47 -31.74 21.24
CA TYR A 316 -11.34 -30.93 20.39
C TYR A 316 -10.57 -29.74 19.79
N ASN A 317 -9.75 -29.04 20.59
CA ASN A 317 -8.97 -27.90 20.11
C ASN A 317 -7.92 -28.31 19.07
N THR A 318 -7.27 -29.46 19.24
CA THR A 318 -6.34 -30.04 18.26
C THR A 318 -7.04 -30.39 16.94
N TRP A 319 -8.20 -31.04 17.00
CA TRP A 319 -9.01 -31.32 15.82
C TRP A 319 -9.50 -30.03 15.13
N ASN A 320 -10.02 -29.07 15.90
CA ASN A 320 -10.59 -27.83 15.35
C ASN A 320 -9.52 -26.93 14.71
N SER A 321 -8.32 -26.86 15.30
CA SER A 321 -7.21 -26.06 14.78
C SER A 321 -6.60 -26.65 13.51
N SER A 322 -6.37 -27.96 13.46
CA SER A 322 -5.84 -28.66 12.28
C SER A 322 -6.76 -28.57 11.07
N ARG A 323 -8.07 -28.42 11.29
CA ARG A 323 -9.06 -28.30 10.21
C ARG A 323 -9.23 -26.92 9.60
N ARG A 324 -8.83 -25.84 10.31
CA ARG A 324 -9.11 -24.44 9.89
C ARG A 324 -8.56 -24.08 8.52
N TYR A 325 -7.59 -24.84 8.00
CA TYR A 325 -6.92 -24.53 6.75
C TYR A 325 -7.29 -25.45 5.58
N SER A 326 -8.08 -26.53 5.78
CA SER A 326 -8.21 -27.58 4.76
C SER A 326 -9.63 -28.09 4.45
N LYS A 327 -10.61 -28.04 5.37
CA LYS A 327 -11.96 -28.60 5.10
C LYS A 327 -13.15 -27.88 5.77
N PRO A 328 -14.28 -27.69 5.06
CA PRO A 328 -15.51 -27.08 5.60
C PRO A 328 -16.13 -27.87 6.77
N ARG A 329 -16.92 -27.16 7.60
CA ARG A 329 -17.83 -27.69 8.66
C ARG A 329 -18.41 -29.08 8.32
N PRO A 330 -18.18 -30.22 9.01
CA PRO A 330 -19.18 -31.29 8.98
C PRO A 330 -20.47 -30.72 9.55
N ASP A 331 -21.57 -30.93 8.85
CA ASP A 331 -22.91 -30.59 9.33
C ASP A 331 -23.50 -31.71 10.21
N THR A 332 -22.70 -32.75 10.52
CA THR A 332 -23.06 -33.91 11.34
C THR A 332 -22.59 -33.73 12.78
N THR A 333 -23.28 -34.39 13.71
CA THR A 333 -22.86 -34.55 15.11
C THR A 333 -22.41 -35.99 15.38
N PRO A 334 -21.73 -36.27 16.51
CA PRO A 334 -21.37 -37.64 16.91
C PRO A 334 -22.56 -38.61 16.96
N GLN A 335 -23.76 -38.10 17.20
CA GLN A 335 -25.00 -38.89 17.20
C GLN A 335 -25.48 -39.21 15.78
N THR A 336 -25.35 -38.27 14.83
CA THR A 336 -25.85 -38.46 13.46
C THR A 336 -24.87 -39.22 12.56
N ASP A 337 -23.57 -39.14 12.84
CA ASP A 337 -22.53 -39.85 12.09
C ASP A 337 -21.41 -40.37 13.01
N PRO A 338 -21.66 -41.44 13.77
CA PRO A 338 -20.68 -41.99 14.70
C PRO A 338 -19.36 -42.40 14.02
N ALA A 339 -19.43 -42.94 12.80
CA ALA A 339 -18.27 -43.45 12.08
C ALA A 339 -17.27 -42.35 11.73
N TYR A 340 -17.75 -41.20 11.23
CA TYR A 340 -16.90 -40.03 10.99
C TYR A 340 -16.22 -39.55 12.27
N TRP A 341 -16.98 -39.41 13.35
CA TRP A 341 -16.48 -38.84 14.60
C TRP A 341 -15.52 -39.77 15.34
N THR A 342 -15.65 -41.10 15.22
CA THR A 342 -14.64 -42.05 15.70
C THR A 342 -13.32 -41.92 14.94
N ALA A 343 -13.36 -41.85 13.61
CA ALA A 343 -12.16 -41.66 12.80
C ALA A 343 -11.50 -40.29 13.07
N ALA A 344 -12.30 -39.24 13.22
CA ALA A 344 -11.83 -37.90 13.57
C ALA A 344 -11.14 -37.87 14.94
N LYS A 345 -11.65 -38.62 15.92
CA LYS A 345 -11.06 -38.74 17.26
C LYS A 345 -9.68 -39.37 17.19
N ALA A 346 -9.56 -40.52 16.52
CA ALA A 346 -8.28 -41.21 16.36
C ALA A 346 -7.22 -40.35 15.66
N ALA A 347 -7.63 -39.60 14.62
CA ALA A 347 -6.73 -38.68 13.92
C ALA A 347 -6.27 -37.51 14.83
N ALA A 348 -7.17 -36.98 15.65
CA ALA A 348 -6.86 -35.92 16.60
C ALA A 348 -5.91 -36.41 17.71
N GLU A 349 -6.09 -37.63 18.20
CA GLU A 349 -5.23 -38.26 19.22
C GLU A 349 -3.81 -38.46 18.68
N SER A 350 -3.69 -38.99 17.46
CA SER A 350 -2.40 -39.12 16.77
C SER A 350 -1.69 -37.78 16.60
N THR A 351 -2.44 -36.74 16.19
CA THR A 351 -1.90 -35.38 16.04
C THR A 351 -1.44 -34.80 17.37
N LEU A 352 -2.22 -34.95 18.44
CA LEU A 352 -1.88 -34.47 19.77
C LEU A 352 -0.62 -35.17 20.30
N ALA A 353 -0.51 -36.49 20.14
CA ALA A 353 0.68 -37.25 20.54
C ALA A 353 1.93 -36.80 19.78
N ALA A 354 1.83 -36.55 18.46
CA ALA A 354 2.93 -36.03 17.65
C ALA A 354 3.36 -34.62 18.10
N GLN A 355 2.41 -33.73 18.39
CA GLN A 355 2.69 -32.39 18.91
C GLN A 355 3.40 -32.44 20.26
N GLN A 356 2.94 -33.27 21.18
CA GLN A 356 3.57 -33.45 22.49
C GLN A 356 4.99 -34.04 22.37
N ALA A 357 5.21 -35.00 21.46
CA ALA A 357 6.53 -35.54 21.19
C ALA A 357 7.49 -34.48 20.65
N HIS A 358 7.05 -33.67 19.68
CA HIS A 358 7.82 -32.56 19.15
C HIS A 358 8.15 -31.52 20.23
N GLN A 359 7.19 -31.17 21.09
CA GLN A 359 7.42 -30.24 22.20
C GLN A 359 8.46 -30.77 23.20
N ARG A 360 8.43 -32.08 23.52
CA ARG A 360 9.46 -32.70 24.38
C ARG A 360 10.85 -32.61 23.74
N GLN A 361 10.98 -32.96 22.47
CA GLN A 361 12.25 -32.87 21.74
C GLN A 361 12.78 -31.42 21.68
N GLU A 362 11.90 -30.45 21.43
CA GLU A 362 12.26 -29.04 21.46
C GLU A 362 12.70 -28.57 22.85
N ALA A 363 12.01 -28.99 23.91
CA ALA A 363 12.36 -28.66 25.28
C ALA A 363 13.73 -29.24 25.66
N GLU A 364 13.99 -30.50 25.31
CA GLU A 364 15.29 -31.15 25.48
C GLU A 364 16.41 -30.42 24.71
N ARG A 365 16.14 -30.07 23.44
CA ARG A 365 17.07 -29.29 22.59
C ARG A 365 17.37 -27.93 23.21
N ARG A 366 16.35 -27.19 23.66
CA ARG A 366 16.52 -25.88 24.31
C ARG A 366 17.28 -26.01 25.63
N ALA A 367 16.99 -27.04 26.42
CA ALA A 367 17.68 -27.30 27.67
C ALA A 367 19.17 -27.62 27.42
N LEU A 368 19.48 -28.44 26.40
CA LEU A 368 20.86 -28.70 25.98
C LEU A 368 21.56 -27.42 25.54
N GLN A 369 20.94 -26.64 24.64
CA GLN A 369 21.49 -25.36 24.18
C GLN A 369 21.75 -24.38 25.33
N SER A 370 20.84 -24.30 26.30
CA SER A 370 21.01 -23.49 27.51
C SER A 370 22.20 -23.95 28.36
N ARG A 371 22.37 -25.27 28.55
CA ARG A 371 23.53 -25.83 29.27
C ARG A 371 24.84 -25.55 28.54
N GLN A 372 24.88 -25.77 27.22
CA GLN A 372 26.03 -25.48 26.38
C GLN A 372 26.40 -23.99 26.41
N ALA A 373 25.42 -23.08 26.34
CA ALA A 373 25.64 -21.64 26.41
C ALA A 373 26.24 -21.22 27.76
N SER A 374 25.75 -21.78 28.87
CA SER A 374 26.32 -21.55 30.21
C SER A 374 27.79 -21.98 30.28
N ARG A 375 28.13 -23.16 29.76
CA ARG A 375 29.52 -23.65 29.71
C ARG A 375 30.42 -22.80 28.82
N LYS A 376 29.93 -22.43 27.63
CA LYS A 376 30.63 -21.51 26.71
C LYS A 376 30.96 -20.18 27.39
N SER A 377 30.05 -19.61 28.19
CA SER A 377 30.28 -18.37 28.95
C SER A 377 31.44 -18.50 29.96
N GLN A 378 31.58 -19.67 30.60
CA GLN A 378 32.70 -19.92 31.51
C GLN A 378 34.05 -20.00 30.78
N ILE A 379 34.08 -20.66 29.61
CA ILE A 379 35.26 -20.73 28.74
C ILE A 379 35.64 -19.33 28.22
N ALA A 380 34.67 -18.48 27.89
CA ALA A 380 34.92 -17.13 27.36
C ALA A 380 35.81 -16.29 28.28
N LYS A 381 35.65 -16.43 29.61
CA LYS A 381 36.50 -15.74 30.59
C LYS A 381 37.97 -16.16 30.47
N ARG A 382 38.24 -17.46 30.27
CA ARG A 382 39.59 -18.00 30.13
C ARG A 382 40.18 -17.70 28.75
N TYR A 383 39.36 -17.73 27.71
CA TYR A 383 39.73 -17.26 26.37
C TYR A 383 40.21 -15.80 26.41
N ASN A 384 39.47 -14.91 27.08
CA ASN A 384 39.87 -13.49 27.18
C ASN A 384 41.24 -13.36 27.84
N ARG A 385 41.51 -14.09 28.93
CA ARG A 385 42.84 -14.09 29.57
C ARG A 385 43.97 -14.55 28.63
N LEU A 386 43.72 -15.58 27.82
CA LEU A 386 44.71 -16.04 26.83
C LEU A 386 44.95 -14.98 25.75
N ARG A 387 43.88 -14.42 25.19
CA ARG A 387 43.94 -13.38 24.18
C ARG A 387 44.66 -12.13 24.70
N ASP A 388 44.33 -11.69 25.91
CA ASP A 388 44.85 -10.46 26.50
C ASP A 388 46.32 -10.59 26.93
N ALA A 389 46.84 -11.82 27.04
CA ALA A 389 48.25 -12.10 27.28
C ALA A 389 49.10 -12.07 25.99
N GLU A 390 48.48 -12.10 24.81
CA GLU A 390 49.20 -12.00 23.55
C GLU A 390 49.70 -10.57 23.32
N THR A 391 50.85 -10.44 22.65
CA THR A 391 51.44 -9.14 22.28
C THR A 391 51.87 -9.14 20.81
N GLY A 392 52.02 -7.95 20.20
CA GLY A 392 52.40 -7.80 18.79
C GLY A 392 51.44 -8.49 17.81
N ASP A 393 51.97 -9.10 16.76
CA ASP A 393 51.22 -9.75 15.67
C ASP A 393 50.27 -10.88 16.14
N ALA A 394 50.57 -11.50 17.29
CA ALA A 394 49.74 -12.54 17.87
C ALA A 394 48.35 -12.02 18.29
N THR A 395 48.26 -10.74 18.69
CA THR A 395 46.98 -10.10 19.07
C THR A 395 45.99 -10.06 17.91
N HIS A 396 46.47 -9.79 16.70
CA HIS A 396 45.67 -9.68 15.47
C HIS A 396 45.30 -11.05 14.90
N THR A 397 46.18 -12.03 15.03
CA THR A 397 46.01 -13.38 14.47
C THR A 397 45.28 -14.36 15.40
N PHE A 398 45.09 -14.02 16.67
CA PHE A 398 44.40 -14.86 17.65
C PHE A 398 43.00 -15.32 17.12
N PRO A 399 42.60 -16.59 17.34
CA PRO A 399 41.30 -17.09 16.89
C PRO A 399 40.14 -16.27 17.47
N SER A 400 39.03 -16.14 16.75
CA SER A 400 37.79 -15.59 17.33
C SER A 400 37.24 -16.54 18.39
N LEU A 401 36.40 -16.02 19.30
CA LEU A 401 35.79 -16.85 20.34
C LEU A 401 34.95 -18.00 19.75
N ASP A 402 34.28 -17.76 18.62
CA ASP A 402 33.51 -18.79 17.92
C ASP A 402 34.42 -19.89 17.33
N ALA A 403 35.51 -19.52 16.65
CA ALA A 403 36.50 -20.47 16.15
C ALA A 403 37.16 -21.25 17.29
N PHE A 404 37.40 -20.60 18.43
CA PHE A 404 37.99 -21.20 19.62
C PHE A 404 37.10 -22.31 20.22
N TYR A 405 35.77 -22.16 20.19
CA TYR A 405 34.86 -23.23 20.63
C TYR A 405 34.93 -24.48 19.75
N GLY A 406 35.33 -24.34 18.49
CA GLY A 406 35.47 -25.46 17.55
C GLY A 406 36.73 -26.30 17.75
N PHE A 407 37.65 -25.88 18.61
CA PHE A 407 38.89 -26.62 18.88
C PHE A 407 38.61 -27.95 19.58
N GLU A 408 39.26 -29.03 19.16
CA GLU A 408 39.11 -30.36 19.75
C GLU A 408 39.53 -30.38 21.22
N ALA A 409 40.45 -29.50 21.62
CA ALA A 409 40.85 -29.33 23.03
C ALA A 409 39.84 -28.53 23.86
N ILE A 410 38.86 -27.87 23.22
CA ILE A 410 37.86 -27.01 23.86
C ILE A 410 36.47 -27.68 23.86
N LYS A 411 36.13 -28.44 22.82
CA LYS A 411 34.87 -29.18 22.69
C LYS A 411 34.48 -29.98 23.94
N PRO A 412 35.37 -30.74 24.61
CA PRO A 412 35.01 -31.49 25.82
C PRO A 412 34.44 -30.61 26.95
N PHE A 413 34.82 -29.34 27.03
CA PHE A 413 34.35 -28.44 28.09
C PHE A 413 32.94 -27.89 27.88
N TRP A 414 32.35 -28.05 26.68
CA TRP A 414 31.02 -27.51 26.39
C TRP A 414 30.10 -28.39 25.53
N GLU A 415 30.61 -29.29 24.69
CA GLU A 415 29.83 -30.00 23.66
C GLU A 415 28.93 -31.10 24.24
N LYS A 416 29.47 -31.96 25.12
CA LYS A 416 28.73 -33.08 25.73
C LYS A 416 28.66 -32.97 27.24
N ASP A 417 27.63 -33.56 27.82
CA ASP A 417 27.41 -33.64 29.27
C ASP A 417 28.10 -34.88 29.87
N ASP A 418 29.37 -35.08 29.52
CA ASP A 418 30.14 -36.28 29.87
C ASP A 418 30.86 -36.18 31.22
N GLY A 419 30.61 -35.12 31.98
CA GLY A 419 31.19 -34.91 33.31
C GLY A 419 32.54 -34.20 33.32
N THR A 420 33.11 -33.81 32.17
CA THR A 420 34.34 -33.00 32.12
C THR A 420 34.08 -31.60 32.69
N LYS A 421 34.36 -31.43 34.00
CA LYS A 421 34.18 -30.13 34.67
C LYS A 421 35.33 -29.21 34.31
N LEU A 422 34.98 -28.04 33.76
CA LEU A 422 35.92 -26.95 33.53
C LEU A 422 36.43 -26.40 34.88
N ASN A 423 37.58 -26.90 35.33
CA ASN A 423 38.29 -26.45 36.53
C ASN A 423 39.73 -26.05 36.18
N GLU A 424 40.54 -25.61 37.14
CA GLU A 424 41.88 -25.10 36.85
C GLU A 424 42.86 -26.20 36.41
N GLU A 425 42.73 -27.38 36.98
CA GLU A 425 43.57 -28.54 36.68
C GLU A 425 43.36 -29.05 35.24
N THR A 426 42.10 -29.29 34.87
CA THR A 426 41.72 -29.77 33.52
C THR A 426 42.02 -28.75 32.42
N TRP A 427 41.95 -27.46 32.75
CA TRP A 427 42.34 -26.39 31.83
C TRP A 427 43.85 -26.32 31.64
N THR A 428 44.60 -26.44 32.72
CA THR A 428 46.07 -26.43 32.70
C THR A 428 46.61 -27.62 31.91
N SER A 429 46.04 -28.82 32.09
CA SER A 429 46.43 -30.01 31.32
C SER A 429 46.12 -29.87 29.83
N SER A 430 45.04 -29.17 29.48
CA SER A 430 44.66 -28.90 28.08
C SER A 430 45.42 -27.74 27.44
N LEU A 431 46.09 -26.89 28.24
CA LEU A 431 46.68 -25.63 27.77
C LEU A 431 47.73 -25.84 26.68
N ARG A 432 48.54 -26.91 26.76
CA ARG A 432 49.52 -27.26 25.71
C ARG A 432 48.84 -27.59 24.39
N ALA A 433 47.75 -28.36 24.43
CA ALA A 433 46.97 -28.72 23.25
C ALA A 433 46.24 -27.50 22.67
N ILE A 434 45.67 -26.65 23.53
CA ILE A 434 45.02 -25.40 23.14
C ILE A 434 46.02 -24.48 22.42
N ARG A 435 47.21 -24.26 22.99
CA ARG A 435 48.27 -23.45 22.36
C ARG A 435 48.73 -24.03 21.01
N LYS A 436 48.84 -25.36 20.91
CA LYS A 436 49.14 -26.03 19.63
C LYS A 436 48.05 -25.76 18.58
N GLN A 437 46.78 -25.81 18.96
CA GLN A 437 45.66 -25.54 18.05
C GLN A 437 45.56 -24.05 17.68
N ILE A 438 45.87 -23.14 18.60
CA ILE A 438 46.02 -21.70 18.30
C ILE A 438 47.12 -21.49 17.25
N ALA A 439 48.32 -22.06 17.46
CA ALA A 439 49.43 -21.95 16.51
C ALA A 439 49.08 -22.53 15.13
N ALA A 440 48.44 -23.70 15.09
CA ALA A 440 47.97 -24.30 13.85
C ALA A 440 46.91 -23.44 13.14
N PHE A 441 46.00 -22.82 13.90
CA PHE A 441 45.01 -21.89 13.35
C PHE A 441 45.69 -20.65 12.74
N VAL A 442 46.65 -20.05 13.45
CA VAL A 442 47.42 -18.89 12.96
C VAL A 442 48.18 -19.26 11.68
N ALA A 443 48.88 -20.39 11.67
CA ALA A 443 49.60 -20.89 10.49
C ALA A 443 48.66 -21.12 9.29
N LYS A 444 47.49 -21.71 9.54
CA LYS A 444 46.45 -21.91 8.51
C LYS A 444 45.95 -20.57 7.96
N LYS A 445 45.62 -19.60 8.81
CA LYS A 445 45.14 -18.28 8.38
C LYS A 445 46.20 -17.51 7.60
N ARG A 446 47.45 -17.57 8.05
CA ARG A 446 48.59 -16.99 7.35
C ARG A 446 48.76 -17.58 5.96
N LYS A 447 48.71 -18.91 5.83
CA LYS A 447 48.73 -19.61 4.55
C LYS A 447 47.58 -19.16 3.64
N GLU A 448 46.34 -19.14 4.14
CA GLU A 448 45.16 -18.73 3.36
C GLU A 448 45.34 -17.30 2.79
N VAL A 449 45.83 -16.37 3.61
CA VAL A 449 46.10 -14.98 3.21
C VAL A 449 47.19 -14.89 2.15
N ILE A 450 48.33 -15.58 2.34
CA ILE A 450 49.43 -15.52 1.37
C ILE A 450 49.03 -16.17 0.05
N GLN A 451 48.32 -17.31 0.08
CA GLN A 451 47.81 -17.95 -1.13
C GLN A 451 46.88 -17.03 -1.92
N GLN A 452 45.97 -16.32 -1.24
CA GLN A 452 45.11 -15.32 -1.87
C GLN A 452 45.91 -14.22 -2.56
N ILE A 453 46.92 -13.66 -1.89
CA ILE A 453 47.79 -12.63 -2.47
C ILE A 453 48.54 -13.17 -3.70
N LEU A 454 49.11 -14.37 -3.62
CA LEU A 454 49.83 -14.99 -4.72
C LEU A 454 48.91 -15.20 -5.92
N VAL A 455 47.73 -15.79 -5.73
CA VAL A 455 46.72 -15.96 -6.79
C VAL A 455 46.38 -14.61 -7.43
N ALA A 456 46.14 -13.56 -6.63
CA ALA A 456 45.76 -12.26 -7.16
C ALA A 456 46.91 -11.55 -7.91
N THR A 457 48.13 -11.65 -7.41
CA THR A 457 49.30 -10.92 -7.95
C THR A 457 49.98 -11.62 -9.12
N THR A 458 49.90 -12.95 -9.19
CA THR A 458 50.55 -13.78 -10.22
C THR A 458 49.56 -14.43 -11.18
N ASN A 459 48.25 -14.34 -10.90
CA ASN A 459 47.19 -15.04 -11.63
C ASN A 459 47.36 -16.57 -11.64
N ALA A 460 48.11 -17.13 -10.69
CA ALA A 460 48.26 -18.56 -10.49
C ALA A 460 46.97 -19.20 -9.95
N SER A 461 46.77 -20.50 -10.22
CA SER A 461 45.69 -21.28 -9.59
C SER A 461 46.08 -21.74 -8.19
N TYR A 462 45.12 -21.82 -7.26
CA TYR A 462 45.33 -22.39 -5.93
C TYR A 462 45.92 -23.79 -5.96
N ALA A 463 45.60 -24.59 -6.98
CA ALA A 463 46.10 -25.96 -7.14
C ALA A 463 47.62 -26.02 -7.43
N ALA A 464 48.21 -24.93 -7.93
CA ALA A 464 49.63 -24.85 -8.25
C ALA A 464 50.48 -24.35 -7.07
N LEU A 465 49.86 -23.95 -5.95
CA LEU A 465 50.55 -23.41 -4.78
C LEU A 465 50.86 -24.51 -3.75
N PRO A 466 51.97 -24.41 -3.00
CA PRO A 466 52.30 -25.37 -1.96
C PRO A 466 51.18 -25.56 -0.94
N THR A 467 51.03 -26.79 -0.44
CA THR A 467 49.97 -27.13 0.51
C THR A 467 50.43 -27.11 1.97
N SER A 468 51.73 -27.16 2.25
CA SER A 468 52.21 -27.15 3.63
C SER A 468 52.14 -25.73 4.22
N PRO A 469 51.65 -25.55 5.46
CA PRO A 469 51.73 -24.26 6.15
C PRO A 469 53.18 -23.75 6.34
N ASP A 470 54.16 -24.65 6.41
CA ASP A 470 55.58 -24.29 6.64
C ASP A 470 56.20 -23.54 5.46
N ASP A 471 55.72 -23.79 4.23
CA ASP A 471 56.11 -23.05 3.02
C ASP A 471 55.71 -21.57 3.09
N TYR A 472 54.81 -21.22 4.01
CA TYR A 472 54.26 -19.88 4.21
C TYR A 472 54.76 -19.21 5.51
N SER A 473 55.88 -19.69 6.04
CA SER A 473 56.47 -19.20 7.29
C SER A 473 56.91 -17.72 7.19
N PRO A 474 57.18 -17.07 8.34
CA PRO A 474 57.82 -15.75 8.37
C PRO A 474 59.21 -15.68 7.71
N THR A 475 59.91 -16.81 7.57
CA THR A 475 61.22 -16.85 6.90
C THR A 475 61.08 -16.72 5.38
N HIS A 476 60.06 -17.35 4.79
CA HIS A 476 59.78 -17.26 3.36
C HIS A 476 59.04 -15.96 3.00
N TYR A 477 58.17 -15.47 3.89
CA TYR A 477 57.34 -14.30 3.67
C TYR A 477 57.43 -13.32 4.85
N PRO A 478 58.53 -12.56 5.01
CA PRO A 478 58.70 -11.64 6.13
C PRO A 478 57.62 -10.54 6.16
N SER A 479 57.45 -9.83 7.27
CA SER A 479 56.41 -8.78 7.38
C SER A 479 56.55 -7.67 6.32
N SER A 480 57.78 -7.41 5.85
CA SER A 480 58.04 -6.50 4.72
C SER A 480 57.47 -6.98 3.39
N TRP A 481 57.26 -8.28 3.21
CA TRP A 481 56.66 -8.84 1.99
C TRP A 481 55.22 -8.36 1.76
N PHE A 482 54.49 -8.02 2.84
CA PHE A 482 53.13 -7.49 2.78
C PHE A 482 53.08 -5.96 2.58
N ALA A 483 54.22 -5.28 2.49
CA ALA A 483 54.29 -3.82 2.37
C ALA A 483 53.69 -3.26 1.05
N PRO A 484 53.92 -3.86 -0.14
CA PRO A 484 53.38 -3.34 -1.39
C PRO A 484 51.86 -3.19 -1.37
N VAL A 485 51.33 -2.08 -1.89
CA VAL A 485 49.89 -1.76 -1.91
C VAL A 485 49.04 -2.82 -2.63
N THR A 486 49.62 -3.53 -3.60
CA THR A 486 48.97 -4.64 -4.32
C THR A 486 48.76 -5.89 -3.46
N ARG A 487 49.46 -6.01 -2.33
CA ARG A 487 49.38 -7.14 -1.39
C ARG A 487 48.59 -6.82 -0.13
N GLN A 488 48.12 -5.58 0.01
CA GLN A 488 47.27 -5.13 1.12
C GLN A 488 45.79 -5.37 0.81
N PHE A 489 44.92 -5.24 1.82
CA PHE A 489 43.48 -5.49 1.75
C PHE A 489 42.67 -4.20 1.94
N ILE A 490 41.51 -4.11 1.31
CA ILE A 490 40.61 -2.96 1.48
C ILE A 490 39.76 -3.17 2.73
N GLN A 491 39.80 -2.19 3.64
CA GLN A 491 38.90 -2.11 4.78
C GLN A 491 37.99 -0.88 4.65
N GLN A 492 36.69 -1.07 4.82
CA GLN A 492 35.71 0.02 4.91
C GLN A 492 35.51 0.44 6.37
N SER A 493 35.61 1.74 6.64
CA SER A 493 35.31 2.34 7.93
C SER A 493 33.81 2.68 8.08
N THR A 494 33.35 2.90 9.30
CA THR A 494 31.97 3.30 9.65
C THR A 494 31.49 4.60 8.98
N TYR A 495 32.42 5.40 8.42
CA TYR A 495 32.14 6.66 7.72
C TYR A 495 32.31 6.58 6.19
N ASN A 496 32.21 5.38 5.59
CA ASN A 496 32.38 5.17 4.14
C ASN A 496 33.78 5.53 3.57
N SER A 497 34.79 5.71 4.41
CA SER A 497 36.18 5.76 3.94
C SER A 497 36.73 4.35 3.69
N LEU A 498 37.50 4.19 2.62
CA LEU A 498 38.24 2.97 2.29
C LEU A 498 39.70 3.20 2.66
N ARG A 499 40.34 2.20 3.27
CA ARG A 499 41.77 2.22 3.55
C ARG A 499 42.43 0.89 3.20
N LEU A 500 43.73 0.91 2.95
CA LEU A 500 44.54 -0.29 2.77
C LEU A 500 45.10 -0.78 4.12
N VAL A 501 45.06 -2.09 4.32
CA VAL A 501 45.50 -2.74 5.56
C VAL A 501 46.28 -4.00 5.22
N LYS A 502 47.45 -4.15 5.83
CA LYS A 502 48.32 -5.32 5.65
C LYS A 502 47.97 -6.46 6.60
N TYR A 503 48.53 -7.64 6.34
CA TYR A 503 48.55 -8.72 7.33
C TYR A 503 49.58 -8.42 8.43
N PRO A 504 49.32 -8.75 9.71
CA PRO A 504 48.12 -9.40 10.24
C PRO A 504 46.97 -8.44 10.59
N ASP A 505 47.17 -7.12 10.49
CA ASP A 505 46.24 -6.08 10.92
C ASP A 505 44.83 -6.25 10.34
N VAL A 506 44.71 -6.73 9.10
CA VAL A 506 43.42 -7.02 8.44
C VAL A 506 42.55 -8.02 9.24
N LEU A 507 43.15 -8.89 10.05
CA LEU A 507 42.42 -9.88 10.84
C LEU A 507 41.74 -9.28 12.09
N SER A 508 42.23 -8.17 12.64
CA SER A 508 41.59 -7.52 13.80
C SER A 508 40.35 -6.72 13.42
N ALA A 509 40.33 -6.12 12.22
CA ALA A 509 39.19 -5.42 11.63
C ALA A 509 37.90 -6.26 11.57
N ASN A 510 38.06 -7.56 11.36
CA ASN A 510 36.96 -8.52 11.23
C ASN A 510 36.35 -8.94 12.58
N ARG A 511 36.92 -8.51 13.72
CA ARG A 511 36.40 -8.82 15.06
C ARG A 511 35.31 -7.86 15.54
N SER A 512 35.15 -6.71 14.89
CA SER A 512 34.28 -5.60 15.33
C SER A 512 32.88 -5.59 14.69
N SER A 513 32.43 -6.68 14.04
CA SER A 513 31.04 -6.73 13.58
C SER A 513 30.11 -6.80 14.78
N TYR A 514 29.62 -5.62 15.21
CA TYR A 514 28.50 -5.47 16.12
C TYR A 514 27.35 -6.37 15.65
N SER A 515 27.09 -7.43 16.42
CA SER A 515 25.86 -8.20 16.35
C SER A 515 24.73 -7.30 16.84
N HIS A 516 24.17 -6.45 15.96
CA HIS A 516 22.83 -5.94 16.20
C HIS A 516 21.88 -7.14 16.26
N GLY A 517 21.02 -7.18 17.28
CA GLY A 517 20.10 -8.28 17.61
C GLY A 517 19.02 -8.61 16.59
N TYR A 518 19.20 -8.25 15.33
CA TYR A 518 18.46 -8.78 14.19
C TYR A 518 19.45 -9.65 13.42
N GLY A 519 19.24 -10.97 13.43
CA GLY A 519 20.13 -12.02 12.92
C GLY A 519 20.46 -11.95 11.42
N TYR A 520 21.04 -10.84 10.99
CA TYR A 520 21.63 -10.63 9.69
C TYR A 520 23.09 -10.24 9.89
N SER A 521 23.95 -11.25 9.84
CA SER A 521 25.35 -11.04 9.49
C SER A 521 25.43 -10.64 8.00
N TYR A 522 25.03 -9.40 7.68
CA TYR A 522 25.25 -8.85 6.34
C TYR A 522 26.73 -8.50 6.07
N LEU A 523 27.62 -8.70 7.07
CA LEU A 523 29.04 -8.37 6.96
C LEU A 523 29.98 -9.57 7.01
N SER A 524 29.55 -10.78 7.42
CA SER A 524 30.40 -11.98 7.28
C SER A 524 30.38 -12.59 5.87
N SER A 525 29.47 -12.12 5.01
CA SER A 525 29.32 -12.58 3.62
C SER A 525 30.05 -11.69 2.61
N TYR A 526 30.44 -10.47 2.99
CA TYR A 526 31.42 -9.71 2.24
C TYR A 526 32.81 -10.14 2.70
N ASN A 527 33.46 -10.98 1.90
CA ASN A 527 34.89 -11.29 2.00
C ASN A 527 35.69 -9.97 2.00
N TYR A 528 36.02 -9.43 3.17
CA TYR A 528 37.00 -8.33 3.29
C TYR A 528 38.41 -8.75 2.82
N PHE A 529 38.61 -10.05 2.55
CA PHE A 529 39.79 -10.63 1.92
C PHE A 529 39.72 -10.70 0.38
N ASN A 530 38.94 -9.84 -0.29
CA ASN A 530 38.77 -9.92 -1.73
C ASN A 530 39.90 -9.19 -2.50
N THR A 531 41.16 -9.56 -2.25
CA THR A 531 42.25 -9.20 -3.17
C THR A 531 42.07 -10.05 -4.43
N THR A 532 41.39 -9.49 -5.44
CA THR A 532 41.19 -10.13 -6.74
C THR A 532 42.28 -9.74 -7.73
N SER A 533 42.48 -10.55 -8.77
CA SER A 533 43.42 -10.20 -9.85
C SER A 533 43.04 -8.88 -10.52
N ASP A 534 41.76 -8.64 -10.77
CA ASP A 534 41.25 -7.38 -11.34
C ASP A 534 41.63 -6.16 -10.49
N ARG A 535 41.49 -6.28 -9.15
CA ARG A 535 41.88 -5.21 -8.23
C ARG A 535 43.39 -4.95 -8.31
N VAL A 536 44.20 -6.01 -8.27
CA VAL A 536 45.66 -5.88 -8.37
C VAL A 536 46.07 -5.24 -9.70
N GLN A 537 45.47 -5.64 -10.81
CA GLN A 537 45.74 -5.05 -12.12
C GLN A 537 45.29 -3.59 -12.21
N THR A 538 44.17 -3.25 -11.60
CA THR A 538 43.71 -1.85 -11.50
C THR A 538 44.75 -1.00 -10.76
N ILE A 539 45.24 -1.48 -9.61
CA ILE A 539 46.28 -0.79 -8.85
C ILE A 539 47.57 -0.67 -9.68
N ARG A 540 48.04 -1.74 -10.33
CA ARG A 540 49.22 -1.70 -11.22
C ARG A 540 49.07 -0.70 -12.35
N SER A 541 47.89 -0.59 -12.95
CA SER A 541 47.60 0.37 -14.00
C SER A 541 47.67 1.82 -13.47
N ILE A 542 47.15 2.06 -12.26
CA ILE A 542 47.23 3.35 -11.58
C ILE A 542 48.69 3.72 -11.28
N LEU A 543 49.46 2.79 -10.70
CA LEU A 543 50.87 2.99 -10.38
C LEU A 543 51.69 3.28 -11.65
N SER A 544 51.48 2.51 -12.72
CA SER A 544 52.12 2.72 -14.01
C SER A 544 51.76 4.08 -14.63
N ALA A 545 50.50 4.50 -14.54
CA ALA A 545 50.07 5.81 -15.04
C ALA A 545 50.64 6.98 -14.22
N ALA A 546 50.96 6.74 -12.95
CA ALA A 546 51.51 7.73 -12.02
C ALA A 546 53.05 7.72 -11.95
N ASP A 547 53.72 6.83 -12.70
CA ASP A 547 55.16 6.57 -12.66
C ASP A 547 55.66 6.20 -11.23
N LEU A 548 54.88 5.37 -10.54
CA LEU A 548 55.18 4.86 -9.20
C LEU A 548 55.59 3.38 -9.26
N ASP A 549 56.63 3.02 -8.51
CA ASP A 549 57.10 1.64 -8.40
C ASP A 549 56.24 0.82 -7.41
N GLU A 550 55.77 -0.35 -7.84
CA GLU A 550 54.92 -1.25 -7.03
C GLU A 550 55.58 -1.68 -5.72
N ALA A 551 56.91 -1.84 -5.71
CA ALA A 551 57.63 -2.30 -4.52
C ALA A 551 57.74 -1.24 -3.42
N THR A 552 57.70 0.05 -3.80
CA THR A 552 57.92 1.18 -2.88
C THR A 552 56.70 2.06 -2.66
N ALA A 553 55.69 1.99 -3.54
CA ALA A 553 54.46 2.78 -3.43
C ALA A 553 53.68 2.49 -2.13
N THR A 554 53.16 3.57 -1.53
CA THR A 554 52.38 3.57 -0.29
C THR A 554 50.94 4.04 -0.52
N GLU A 555 50.09 3.88 0.50
CA GLU A 555 48.72 4.44 0.49
C GLU A 555 48.73 5.96 0.35
N ALA A 556 49.68 6.65 0.99
CA ALA A 556 49.83 8.10 0.89
C ALA A 556 50.19 8.57 -0.53
N ASP A 557 50.99 7.79 -1.27
CA ASP A 557 51.29 8.08 -2.66
C ASP A 557 50.04 8.00 -3.53
N LEU A 558 49.14 7.04 -3.26
CA LEU A 558 47.86 6.91 -3.94
C LEU A 558 46.89 8.04 -3.58
N ASP A 559 46.79 8.42 -2.30
CA ASP A 559 45.96 9.54 -1.85
C ASP A 559 46.43 10.88 -2.46
N ALA A 560 47.74 11.03 -2.69
CA ALA A 560 48.30 12.21 -3.36
C ALA A 560 47.98 12.30 -4.87
N LEU A 561 47.43 11.24 -5.48
CA LEU A 561 47.06 11.22 -6.91
C LEU A 561 45.78 11.98 -7.22
N ASP A 562 45.05 12.49 -6.22
CA ASP A 562 43.76 13.19 -6.37
C ASP A 562 43.80 14.40 -7.34
N GLY A 563 44.99 14.94 -7.63
CA GLY A 563 45.22 15.98 -8.64
C GLY A 563 45.77 15.49 -10.00
N ARG A 564 46.23 14.25 -10.11
CA ARG A 564 46.86 13.66 -11.33
C ARG A 564 45.94 12.71 -12.10
N LEU A 565 44.94 12.13 -11.43
CA LEU A 565 43.98 11.19 -12.03
C LEU A 565 42.58 11.78 -12.11
N HIS A 566 42.25 12.39 -13.26
CA HIS A 566 40.88 12.80 -13.56
C HIS A 566 40.14 11.70 -14.31
N TRP A 567 39.03 11.20 -13.74
CA TRP A 567 38.15 10.28 -14.45
C TRP A 567 37.34 11.05 -15.50
N VAL A 568 37.84 11.09 -16.74
CA VAL A 568 37.33 11.92 -17.86
C VAL A 568 35.84 11.68 -18.16
N GLN A 569 35.29 10.51 -17.77
CA GLN A 569 33.90 10.11 -18.05
C GLN A 569 32.99 10.00 -16.82
N GLN A 570 33.32 10.63 -15.68
CA GLN A 570 32.44 10.54 -14.50
C GLN A 570 31.03 11.06 -14.85
N PRO A 571 29.96 10.24 -14.70
CA PRO A 571 28.59 10.73 -14.87
C PRO A 571 28.37 11.80 -13.80
N LYS A 572 28.09 13.05 -14.21
CA LYS A 572 27.84 14.16 -13.30
C LYS A 572 26.83 13.72 -12.24
N SER A 573 27.25 13.65 -10.99
CA SER A 573 26.36 13.31 -9.89
C SER A 573 25.15 14.25 -9.93
N ARG A 574 23.95 13.67 -9.96
CA ARG A 574 22.69 14.41 -9.94
C ARG A 574 22.72 15.32 -8.71
N LYS A 575 22.93 16.63 -8.88
CA LYS A 575 22.81 17.61 -7.79
C LYS A 575 21.46 17.36 -7.12
N LYS A 576 21.48 16.94 -5.85
CA LYS A 576 20.26 16.88 -5.02
C LYS A 576 19.64 18.27 -5.08
N ARG A 577 18.45 18.39 -5.68
CA ARG A 577 17.58 19.57 -5.51
C ARG A 577 17.32 19.69 -4.01
N ARG A 578 18.03 20.58 -3.33
CA ARG A 578 17.55 21.14 -2.06
C ARG A 578 16.33 21.97 -2.44
N GLY A 579 15.16 21.53 -2.00
CA GLY A 579 13.92 22.29 -2.16
C GLY A 579 14.02 23.59 -1.37
N GLY A 580 13.74 24.70 -2.06
CA GLY A 580 13.25 25.93 -1.44
C GLY A 580 11.73 25.92 -1.39
#